data_AF-A0A401VXQ6-F1
#
_entry.id   AF-A0A401VXQ6-F1
#
_cell.length_a   1.000
_cell.length_b   1.000
_cell.length_c   1.000
_cell.angle_alpha   90.00
_cell.angle_beta   90.00
_cell.angle_gamma   90.00
#
_symmetry.space_group_name_H-M   'P 1'
#
loop_
_entity.id
_entity.type
_entity.pdbx_description
1 polymer ?
#
loop_
_entity_poly.entity_id
_entity_poly.type
_entity_poly.pdbx_seq_one_letter_code
_entity_poly.pdbx_strand_id
1 'polypeptide(L)'
;MAFSVAENDEWRNQRWTESLRRSATLLEPVWPKTYSDGPFMHALPTVALLLYAGPFDDDPEFVPVADIVTALTPHLANPAGPPLKDTVRVGLIERRHDLDDDSPLSSLVRQLTTHQPALALPPTSPEPAGADDWSGGTLMGAAAEWAHPALAGHYLPHIGA
;
A
#
# COMPACT_ATOMS: atom_id res chain seq x y z
N MET A 1 18.37 -2.39 2.60
CA MET A 1 18.56 -3.82 2.89
C MET A 1 17.26 -4.53 2.55
N ALA A 2 17.29 -5.54 1.68
CA ALA A 2 16.11 -6.36 1.41
C ALA A 2 15.94 -7.35 2.57
N PHE A 3 14.83 -7.27 3.29
CA PHE A 3 14.51 -8.25 4.33
C PHE A 3 13.96 -9.51 3.68
N SER A 4 14.37 -10.68 4.17
CA SER A 4 13.78 -11.96 3.74
C SER A 4 12.42 -12.13 4.40
N VAL A 5 11.45 -12.62 3.64
CA VAL A 5 10.06 -12.84 4.10
C VAL A 5 9.79 -14.28 4.53
N ALA A 6 10.62 -15.23 4.12
CA ALA A 6 10.51 -16.62 4.54
C ALA A 6 11.91 -17.25 4.63
N GLU A 7 12.19 -17.94 5.73
CA GLU A 7 13.43 -18.70 5.88
C GLU A 7 13.48 -19.84 4.87
N ASN A 8 14.47 -19.81 3.98
CA ASN A 8 14.75 -20.85 2.97
C ASN A 8 13.67 -21.06 1.89
N ASP A 9 12.81 -20.07 1.62
CA ASP A 9 11.90 -20.10 0.46
C ASP A 9 12.35 -19.04 -0.57
N GLU A 10 13.23 -19.46 -1.48
CA GLU A 10 13.80 -18.60 -2.52
C GLU A 10 12.72 -17.95 -3.40
N TRP A 11 11.67 -18.70 -3.73
CA TRP A 11 10.57 -18.20 -4.56
C TRP A 11 9.81 -17.07 -3.85
N ARG A 12 9.44 -17.24 -2.57
CA ARG A 12 8.76 -16.17 -1.82
C ARG A 12 9.65 -14.94 -1.64
N ASN A 13 10.94 -15.13 -1.37
CA ASN A 13 11.89 -14.03 -1.22
C ASN A 13 12.13 -13.28 -2.55
N GLN A 14 12.20 -14.00 -3.67
CA GLN A 14 12.30 -13.41 -5.00
C GLN A 14 11.03 -12.61 -5.33
N ARG A 15 9.85 -13.20 -5.13
CA ARG A 15 8.57 -12.52 -5.39
C ARG A 15 8.43 -11.26 -4.54
N TRP A 16 8.79 -11.31 -3.25
CA TRP A 16 8.79 -10.13 -2.38
C TRP A 16 9.75 -9.04 -2.88
N THR A 17 10.96 -9.43 -3.30
CA THR A 17 11.95 -8.51 -3.86
C THR A 17 11.42 -7.82 -5.12
N GLU A 18 10.73 -8.57 -5.99
CA GLU A 18 10.14 -8.00 -7.21
C GLU A 18 8.97 -7.06 -6.89
N SER A 19 8.13 -7.41 -5.91
CA SER A 19 7.08 -6.50 -5.42
C SER A 19 7.65 -5.19 -4.90
N LEU A 20 8.75 -5.22 -4.14
CA LEU A 20 9.44 -4.02 -3.67
C LEU A 20 10.01 -3.19 -4.81
N ARG A 21 10.68 -3.84 -5.77
CA ARG A 21 11.26 -3.17 -6.94
C ARG A 21 10.18 -2.49 -7.76
N ARG A 22 9.12 -3.23 -8.10
CA ARG A 22 7.99 -2.71 -8.87
C ARG A 22 7.30 -1.56 -8.14
N SER A 23 7.07 -1.69 -6.83
CA SER A 23 6.50 -0.62 -6.01
C SER A 23 7.37 0.65 -6.06
N ALA A 24 8.68 0.52 -5.90
CA ALA A 24 9.60 1.66 -5.97
C ALA A 24 9.56 2.33 -7.36
N THR A 25 9.59 1.54 -8.45
CA THR A 25 9.48 2.05 -9.82
C THR A 25 8.17 2.79 -10.06
N LEU A 26 7.05 2.28 -9.54
CA LEU A 26 5.75 2.94 -9.69
C LEU A 26 5.69 4.27 -8.94
N LEU A 27 6.27 4.33 -7.75
CA LEU A 27 6.18 5.49 -6.86
C LEU A 27 7.22 6.58 -7.13
N GLU A 28 8.37 6.24 -7.72
CA GLU A 28 9.47 7.17 -7.99
C GLU A 28 9.04 8.47 -8.71
N PRO A 29 8.25 8.46 -9.80
CA PRO A 29 7.87 9.68 -10.48
C PRO A 29 6.81 10.52 -9.75
N VAL A 30 6.06 9.90 -8.83
CA VAL A 30 4.96 10.55 -8.08
C VAL A 30 5.35 10.92 -6.65
N TRP A 31 6.59 10.61 -6.24
CA TRP A 31 7.05 10.86 -4.88
C TRP A 31 7.10 12.36 -4.59
N PRO A 32 6.53 12.83 -3.46
CA PRO A 32 6.57 14.25 -3.11
C PRO A 32 8.03 14.71 -2.87
N LYS A 33 8.45 15.77 -3.56
CA LYS A 33 9.84 16.26 -3.49
C LYS A 33 10.13 17.18 -2.31
N THR A 34 9.09 17.75 -1.69
CA THR A 34 9.20 18.83 -0.70
C THR A 34 8.63 18.49 0.67
N TYR A 35 8.00 17.32 0.82
CA TYR A 35 7.34 16.91 2.06
C TYR A 35 8.24 15.95 2.84
N SER A 36 8.38 16.16 4.14
CA SER A 36 9.19 15.33 5.05
C SER A 36 8.39 14.29 5.82
N ASP A 37 7.06 14.38 5.79
CA ASP A 37 6.14 13.50 6.52
C ASP A 37 4.79 13.43 5.78
N GLY A 38 4.08 12.32 5.93
CA GLY A 38 2.74 12.10 5.39
C GLY A 38 2.45 10.64 4.97
N PRO A 39 1.20 10.35 4.55
CA PRO A 39 0.77 9.00 4.19
C PRO A 39 1.62 8.32 3.10
N PHE A 40 2.25 9.12 2.23
CA PHE A 40 3.14 8.65 1.16
C PHE A 40 4.36 7.88 1.68
N MET A 41 4.81 8.13 2.92
CA MET A 41 5.94 7.39 3.52
C MET A 41 5.63 5.90 3.67
N HIS A 42 4.35 5.54 3.75
CA HIS A 42 3.88 4.16 3.87
C HIS A 42 3.39 3.59 2.53
N ALA A 43 3.46 4.36 1.43
CA ALA A 43 3.01 3.93 0.11
C ALA A 43 3.87 2.79 -0.45
N LEU A 44 5.20 2.85 -0.30
CA LEU A 44 6.09 1.81 -0.78
C LEU A 44 5.79 0.43 -0.16
N PRO A 45 5.80 0.28 1.17
CA PRO A 45 5.51 -1.04 1.75
C PRO A 45 4.05 -1.46 1.51
N THR A 46 3.10 -0.53 1.39
CA THR A 46 1.70 -0.84 1.07
C THR A 46 1.52 -1.39 -0.33
N VAL A 47 2.07 -0.71 -1.35
CA VAL A 47 2.00 -1.17 -2.75
C VAL A 47 2.79 -2.47 -2.92
N ALA A 48 3.93 -2.63 -2.25
CA ALA A 48 4.69 -3.88 -2.28
C ALA A 48 3.90 -5.05 -1.65
N LEU A 49 3.24 -4.85 -0.51
CA LEU A 49 2.36 -5.86 0.10
C LEU A 49 1.18 -6.22 -0.80
N LEU A 50 0.56 -5.22 -1.45
CA LEU A 50 -0.50 -5.45 -2.42
C LEU A 50 0.01 -6.26 -3.61
N LEU A 51 1.17 -5.95 -4.18
CA LEU A 51 1.73 -6.73 -5.29
C LEU A 51 2.14 -8.15 -4.88
N TYR A 52 2.63 -8.31 -3.67
CA TYR A 52 3.09 -9.59 -3.15
C TYR A 52 1.93 -10.53 -2.81
N ALA A 53 0.96 -10.03 -2.06
CA ALA A 53 -0.12 -10.81 -1.45
C ALA A 53 -1.48 -10.55 -2.09
N GLY A 54 -1.61 -9.56 -2.96
CA GLY A 54 -2.88 -9.21 -3.60
C GLY A 54 -3.40 -10.29 -4.56
N PRO A 55 -4.59 -10.04 -5.12
CA PRO A 55 -5.35 -10.99 -5.92
C PRO A 55 -4.84 -11.09 -7.37
N PHE A 56 -3.53 -10.94 -7.59
CA PHE A 56 -2.93 -10.98 -8.92
C PHE A 56 -2.37 -12.37 -9.22
N ASP A 57 -2.74 -12.92 -10.38
CA ASP A 57 -2.23 -14.19 -10.89
C ASP A 57 -0.82 -14.05 -11.48
N ASP A 58 -0.48 -12.87 -11.99
CA ASP A 58 0.82 -12.58 -12.61
C ASP A 58 1.94 -12.34 -11.59
N ASP A 59 3.19 -12.38 -12.07
CA ASP A 59 4.33 -11.89 -11.29
C ASP A 59 4.27 -10.36 -11.10
N PRO A 60 4.80 -9.84 -9.97
CA PRO A 60 4.64 -8.43 -9.61
C PRO A 60 5.04 -7.44 -10.70
N GLU A 61 6.06 -7.76 -11.50
CA GLU A 61 6.56 -6.90 -12.58
C GLU A 61 5.56 -6.75 -13.75
N PHE A 62 4.70 -7.74 -13.97
CA PHE A 62 3.76 -7.79 -15.09
C PHE A 62 2.35 -7.32 -14.75
N VAL A 63 2.05 -7.11 -13.46
CA VAL A 63 0.73 -6.62 -13.04
C VAL A 63 0.44 -5.25 -13.70
N PRO A 64 -0.68 -5.12 -14.44
CA PRO A 64 -1.09 -3.86 -15.05
C PRO A 64 -1.33 -2.76 -14.01
N VAL A 65 -0.90 -1.52 -14.31
CA VAL A 65 -1.07 -0.39 -13.39
C VAL A 65 -2.53 -0.12 -13.08
N ALA A 66 -3.43 -0.34 -14.06
CA ALA A 66 -4.87 -0.22 -13.86
C ALA A 66 -5.38 -1.15 -12.74
N ASP A 67 -4.93 -2.40 -12.73
CA ASP A 67 -5.35 -3.40 -11.73
C ASP A 67 -4.77 -3.07 -10.35
N ILE A 68 -3.52 -2.56 -10.30
CA ILE A 68 -2.89 -2.08 -9.05
C ILE A 68 -3.70 -0.92 -8.47
N VAL A 69 -4.05 0.07 -9.29
CA VAL A 69 -4.86 1.23 -8.87
C VAL A 69 -6.22 0.76 -8.35
N THR A 70 -6.93 -0.09 -9.08
CA THR A 70 -8.22 -0.63 -8.63
C THR A 70 -8.09 -1.40 -7.30
N ALA A 71 -7.04 -2.19 -7.13
CA ALA A 71 -6.82 -2.99 -5.93
C ALA A 71 -6.37 -2.18 -4.71
N LEU A 72 -5.80 -0.98 -4.88
CA LEU A 72 -5.41 -0.11 -3.75
C LEU A 72 -6.62 0.38 -2.96
N THR A 73 -7.72 0.71 -3.64
CA THR A 73 -8.93 1.25 -3.01
C THR A 73 -10.14 0.40 -3.40
N PRO A 74 -10.24 -0.86 -2.91
CA PRO A 74 -11.27 -1.79 -3.33
C PRO A 74 -12.69 -1.28 -3.02
N HIS A 75 -12.83 -0.46 -1.99
CA HIS A 75 -14.09 0.19 -1.61
C HIS A 75 -14.61 1.17 -2.67
N LEU A 76 -13.75 1.74 -3.53
CA LEU A 76 -14.20 2.62 -4.63
C LEU A 76 -14.87 1.81 -5.76
N ALA A 77 -14.41 0.57 -5.99
CA ALA A 77 -15.00 -0.32 -6.97
C ALA A 77 -16.22 -1.08 -6.41
N ASN A 78 -16.15 -1.48 -5.14
CA ASN A 78 -17.23 -2.16 -4.43
C ASN A 78 -17.25 -1.70 -2.96
N PRO A 79 -18.16 -0.80 -2.56
CA PRO A 79 -18.26 -0.32 -1.18
C PRO A 79 -18.52 -1.39 -0.13
N ALA A 80 -19.06 -2.56 -0.53
CA ALA A 80 -19.28 -3.71 0.34
C ALA A 80 -18.11 -4.72 0.32
N GLY A 81 -17.06 -4.46 -0.47
CA GLY A 81 -15.87 -5.29 -0.55
C GLY A 81 -14.99 -5.19 0.70
N PRO A 82 -14.12 -6.18 0.93
CA PRO A 82 -13.18 -6.13 2.04
C PRO A 82 -12.20 -4.95 1.89
N PRO A 83 -11.78 -4.33 3.00
CA PRO A 83 -10.74 -3.30 2.96
C PRO A 83 -9.39 -3.91 2.53
N LEU A 84 -8.50 -3.09 1.98
CA LEU A 84 -7.17 -3.52 1.47
C LEU A 84 -6.39 -4.37 2.49
N LYS A 85 -6.43 -3.98 3.77
CA LYS A 85 -5.76 -4.73 4.85
C LYS A 85 -6.22 -6.19 4.95
N ASP A 86 -7.50 -6.46 4.72
CA ASP A 86 -8.06 -7.80 4.84
C ASP A 86 -7.70 -8.62 3.59
N THR A 87 -7.70 -8.00 2.41
CA THR A 87 -7.20 -8.62 1.17
C THR A 87 -5.74 -9.03 1.29
N VAL A 88 -4.88 -8.12 1.76
CA VAL A 88 -3.45 -8.41 1.99
C VAL A 88 -3.28 -9.50 3.04
N ARG A 89 -4.04 -9.45 4.13
CA ARG A 89 -3.98 -10.46 5.20
C ARG A 89 -4.33 -11.85 4.69
N VAL A 90 -5.43 -11.99 3.95
CA VAL A 90 -5.85 -13.27 3.35
C VAL A 90 -4.78 -13.82 2.42
N GLY A 91 -4.28 -12.99 1.50
CA GLY A 91 -3.28 -13.45 0.53
C GLY A 91 -1.91 -13.77 1.13
N LEU A 92 -1.57 -13.20 2.29
CA LEU A 92 -0.40 -13.60 3.08
C LEU A 92 -0.60 -14.97 3.73
N ILE A 93 -1.77 -15.24 4.29
CA ILE A 93 -2.12 -16.55 4.86
C ILE A 93 -2.10 -17.64 3.78
N GLU A 94 -2.66 -17.37 2.60
CA GLU A 94 -2.63 -18.29 1.46
C GLU A 94 -1.20 -18.60 1.00
N ARG A 95 -0.30 -17.61 1.12
CA ARG A 95 1.14 -17.75 0.86
C ARG A 95 1.92 -18.31 2.06
N ARG A 96 1.21 -18.88 3.05
CA ARG A 96 1.75 -19.56 4.24
C ARG A 96 2.64 -18.65 5.10
N HIS A 97 2.27 -17.38 5.22
CA HIS A 97 2.84 -16.51 6.26
C HIS A 97 2.02 -16.63 7.53
N ASP A 98 2.71 -16.85 8.64
CA ASP A 98 2.14 -16.68 9.96
C ASP A 98 2.26 -15.19 10.33
N LEU A 99 1.12 -14.55 10.62
CA LEU A 99 1.09 -13.12 10.97
C LEU A 99 1.09 -12.88 12.47
N ASP A 100 1.07 -13.96 13.26
CA ASP A 100 1.21 -13.91 14.71
C ASP A 100 2.65 -14.15 15.16
N ASP A 101 3.56 -14.49 14.23
CA ASP A 101 4.98 -14.64 14.50
C ASP A 101 5.72 -13.31 14.68
N ASP A 102 7.01 -13.38 15.05
CA ASP A 102 7.92 -12.24 15.19
C ASP A 102 8.73 -11.97 13.91
N SER A 103 8.26 -12.44 12.75
CA SER A 103 8.95 -12.20 11.48
C SER A 103 8.95 -10.71 11.10
N PRO A 104 9.93 -10.26 10.29
CA PRO A 104 9.94 -8.89 9.76
C PRO A 104 8.67 -8.54 8.98
N LEU A 105 8.09 -9.51 8.26
CA LEU A 105 6.87 -9.31 7.49
C LEU A 105 5.64 -9.15 8.40
N SER A 106 5.49 -10.03 9.40
CA SER A 106 4.44 -9.91 10.42
C SER A 106 4.51 -8.56 11.15
N SER A 107 5.72 -8.13 11.54
CA SER A 107 5.96 -6.83 12.17
C SER A 107 5.53 -5.67 11.28
N LEU A 108 5.88 -5.72 9.98
CA LEU A 108 5.48 -4.70 9.00
C LEU A 108 3.95 -4.65 8.82
N VAL A 109 3.30 -5.80 8.66
CA VAL A 109 1.84 -5.87 8.51
C VAL A 109 1.16 -5.31 9.74
N ARG A 110 1.60 -5.73 10.94
CA ARG A 110 1.07 -5.24 12.21
C ARG A 110 1.20 -3.73 12.33
N GLN A 111 2.37 -3.18 12.00
CA GLN A 111 2.59 -1.73 11.98
C GLN A 111 1.61 -1.03 11.04
N LEU A 112 1.46 -1.53 9.81
CA LEU A 112 0.65 -0.89 8.78
C LEU A 112 -0.86 -1.01 9.00
N THR A 113 -1.31 -2.09 9.65
CA THR A 113 -2.73 -2.36 9.90
C THR A 113 -3.19 -1.94 11.29
N THR A 114 -2.29 -1.45 12.15
CA THR A 114 -2.66 -0.89 13.45
C THR A 114 -3.52 0.34 13.21
N HIS A 115 -4.71 0.36 13.83
CA HIS A 115 -5.58 1.52 13.76
C HIS A 115 -4.97 2.66 14.60
N GLN A 116 -4.83 3.81 13.98
CA GLN A 116 -4.43 5.05 14.63
C GLN A 116 -5.62 6.02 14.65
N PRO A 117 -5.80 6.75 15.77
CA PRO A 117 -6.85 7.75 15.88
C PRO A 117 -6.61 8.87 14.89
N ALA A 118 -7.68 9.53 14.44
CA ALA A 118 -7.57 10.75 13.66
C ALA A 118 -6.76 11.79 14.44
N LEU A 119 -5.87 12.51 13.76
CA LEU A 119 -5.16 13.62 14.37
C LEU A 119 -6.17 14.75 14.61
N ALA A 120 -6.64 14.89 15.85
CA ALA A 120 -7.49 16.00 16.23
C ALA A 120 -6.67 17.29 16.24
N LEU A 121 -6.66 18.03 15.14
CA LEU A 121 -6.18 19.41 15.14
C LEU A 121 -7.21 20.29 15.87
N PRO A 122 -6.77 21.22 16.75
CA PRO A 122 -7.67 22.20 17.35
C PRO A 122 -8.29 23.07 16.24
N PRO A 123 -9.59 23.43 16.34
CA PRO A 123 -10.39 24.02 15.26
C PRO A 123 -10.05 25.48 14.87
N THR A 124 -8.79 25.92 14.99
CA THR A 124 -8.40 27.34 14.82
C THR A 124 -7.15 27.58 13.95
N SER A 125 -6.75 26.65 13.07
CA SER A 125 -5.69 26.93 12.08
C SER A 125 -6.28 27.22 10.69
N PRO A 126 -6.09 28.43 10.15
CA PRO A 126 -6.59 28.81 8.83
C PRO A 126 -5.59 28.45 7.70
N GLU A 127 -5.10 27.21 7.68
CA GLU A 127 -4.27 26.71 6.59
C GLU A 127 -5.08 25.79 5.65
N PRO A 128 -4.84 25.85 4.34
CA PRO A 128 -5.55 25.01 3.37
C PRO A 128 -5.25 23.54 3.66
N ALA A 129 -6.28 22.69 3.64
CA ALA A 129 -6.19 21.25 3.86
C ALA A 129 -5.08 20.62 3.01
N GLY A 130 -3.94 20.37 3.61
CA GLY A 130 -2.81 19.69 3.00
C GLY A 130 -2.19 18.77 4.02
N ALA A 131 -1.92 17.51 3.65
CA ALA A 131 -1.23 16.44 4.40
C ALA A 131 -1.69 16.10 5.84
N ASP A 132 -2.35 17.02 6.55
CA ASP A 132 -2.69 17.00 7.96
C ASP A 132 -4.15 16.58 8.23
N ASP A 133 -4.93 16.33 7.18
CA ASP A 133 -6.33 15.91 7.27
C ASP A 133 -6.44 14.37 7.33
N TRP A 134 -5.65 13.74 8.20
CA TRP A 134 -5.72 12.31 8.41
C TRP A 134 -7.00 11.98 9.18
N SER A 135 -7.97 11.41 8.46
CA SER A 135 -9.27 10.95 8.95
C SER A 135 -9.23 9.82 10.00
N GLY A 136 -8.03 9.39 10.41
CA GLY A 136 -7.80 8.19 11.21
C GLY A 136 -7.84 6.91 10.36
N GLY A 137 -7.65 5.76 11.00
CA GLY A 137 -7.64 4.46 10.34
C GLY A 137 -6.26 3.82 10.35
N THR A 138 -5.94 3.01 9.34
CA THR A 138 -4.66 2.29 9.28
C THR A 138 -3.68 3.01 8.36
N LEU A 139 -2.37 2.95 8.65
CA LEU A 139 -1.33 3.50 7.76
C LEU A 139 -1.44 2.94 6.33
N MET A 140 -1.79 1.66 6.20
CA MET A 140 -2.04 1.03 4.90
C MET A 140 -3.19 1.70 4.14
N GLY A 141 -4.27 2.03 4.84
CA GLY A 141 -5.43 2.73 4.28
C GLY A 141 -5.07 4.13 3.81
N ALA A 142 -4.43 4.93 4.66
CA ALA A 142 -4.01 6.29 4.32
C ALA A 142 -3.00 6.31 3.16
N ALA A 143 -2.05 5.36 3.16
CA ALA A 143 -1.10 5.19 2.08
C ALA A 143 -1.78 4.84 0.75
N ALA A 144 -2.80 3.97 0.78
CA ALA A 144 -3.55 3.60 -0.40
C ALA A 144 -4.43 4.74 -0.94
N GLU A 145 -5.08 5.50 -0.05
CA GLU A 145 -5.84 6.70 -0.41
C GLU A 145 -4.98 7.78 -1.05
N TRP A 146 -3.72 7.92 -0.63
CA TRP A 146 -2.76 8.79 -1.29
C TRP A 146 -2.24 8.20 -2.61
N ALA A 147 -1.86 6.92 -2.62
CA ALA A 147 -1.22 6.28 -3.77
C ALA A 147 -2.19 6.12 -4.95
N HIS A 148 -3.47 5.86 -4.70
CA HIS A 148 -4.49 5.68 -5.74
C HIS A 148 -4.57 6.87 -6.71
N PRO A 149 -4.91 8.10 -6.28
CA PRO A 149 -5.01 9.25 -7.19
C PRO A 149 -3.64 9.66 -7.77
N ALA A 150 -2.53 9.47 -7.03
CA ALA A 150 -1.20 9.78 -7.51
C ALA A 150 -0.80 8.88 -8.71
N LEU A 151 -0.98 7.57 -8.57
CA LEU A 151 -0.69 6.60 -9.63
C LEU A 151 -1.69 6.73 -10.78
N ALA A 152 -2.99 6.88 -10.50
CA ALA A 152 -4.00 7.07 -11.54
C ALA A 152 -3.72 8.32 -12.38
N GLY A 153 -3.42 9.45 -11.75
CA GLY A 153 -3.13 10.70 -12.45
C GLY A 153 -1.87 10.64 -13.32
N HIS A 154 -0.86 9.87 -12.93
CA HIS A 154 0.39 9.76 -13.68
C HIS A 154 0.35 8.70 -14.78
N TYR A 155 -0.19 7.51 -14.50
CA TYR A 155 -0.11 6.35 -15.39
C TYR A 155 -1.39 6.05 -16.17
N LEU A 156 -2.54 6.57 -15.74
CA LEU A 156 -3.83 6.38 -16.40
C LEU A 156 -4.35 7.72 -16.93
N PRO A 157 -3.64 8.37 -17.88
CA PRO A 157 -4.13 9.61 -18.47
C PRO A 157 -5.53 9.36 -19.03
N HIS A 158 -6.46 10.26 -18.67
CA HIS A 158 -7.85 10.17 -19.07
C HIS A 158 -7.91 9.95 -20.59
N ILE A 159 -8.42 8.79 -21.01
CA ILE A 159 -8.91 8.66 -22.37
C ILE A 159 -10.09 9.64 -22.43
N GLY A 160 -9.86 10.75 -23.12
CA GLY A 160 -10.77 11.90 -23.14
C GLY A 160 -12.21 11.50 -23.45
N ALA A 161 -13.12 12.07 -22.67
CA ALA A 161 -14.52 12.25 -23.06
C ALA A 161 -14.64 13.50 -23.93
#